data_AF-A0A2U1J0C0-F1
#
_entry.id   AF-A0A2U1J0C0-F1
#
_cell.length_a   1.000
_cell.length_b   1.000
_cell.length_c   1.000
_cell.angle_alpha   90.00
_cell.angle_beta   90.00
_cell.angle_gamma   90.00
#
_symmetry.space_group_name_H-M   'P 1'
#
loop_
_entity.id
_entity.type
_entity.pdbx_description
1 polymer ?
#
loop_
_entity_poly.entity_id
_entity_poly.type
_entity_poly.pdbx_seq_one_letter_code
_entity_poly.pdbx_strand_id
1 'polypeptide(L)'
;MLVHPIQSMFIGAIPMGFATIINSIIFMFPKNTHSWSPTLGLVFWSIDVVLMLFSCLVVPFYKMVIQVHSLDKMYATWLLPIVPAVVTAASGAVVANVLPENQAHVVVILSYIIWGLGIPLSLCIIGIYYARVTLHKLPPPELLISVFLPLGPLGQGSFGIMSLGKVANEIYGPNSSISIPTPLFGEIGFASGVLTGLIMWGFGLFWLIMATSSVIYGMKQNKVKFNMGWWGLTFPLGVYTSSTNTLGNIFDSTAFKVLGTFLTCCLFCLWLLVFSKTLKGAFNYELFVDPSLANVNAQIVPLSEGDLETQNSEDSNENGSHDQTVHNDSRILENVSGNTFSGYPEVSDNTSAQNPAKPSIVLDR
;
A
#
# COMPACT_ATOMS: atom_id res chain seq x y z
N MET A 1 16.33 6.49 3.96
CA MET A 1 14.98 6.20 3.45
C MET A 1 14.07 5.47 4.44
N LEU A 2 14.42 4.29 4.96
CA LEU A 2 13.52 3.50 5.84
C LEU A 2 13.08 4.21 7.14
N VAL A 3 13.92 5.09 7.69
CA VAL A 3 13.61 5.86 8.91
C VAL A 3 12.58 6.97 8.65
N HIS A 4 12.51 7.50 7.42
CA HIS A 4 11.65 8.63 7.12
C HIS A 4 10.22 8.16 6.77
N PRO A 5 9.17 8.59 7.52
CA PRO A 5 7.82 8.01 7.46
C PRO A 5 7.11 8.13 6.10
N ILE A 6 7.43 9.15 5.31
CA ILE A 6 6.86 9.33 3.96
C ILE A 6 7.71 8.65 2.87
N GLN A 7 9.05 8.83 2.88
CA GLN A 7 9.93 8.27 1.85
C GLN A 7 9.99 6.74 1.87
N SER A 8 9.87 6.11 3.06
CA SER A 8 9.85 4.65 3.18
C SER A 8 8.67 4.02 2.44
N MET A 9 7.55 4.74 2.31
CA MET A 9 6.36 4.25 1.61
C MET A 9 6.61 4.06 0.10
N PHE A 10 7.48 4.87 -0.49
CA PHE A 10 7.79 4.82 -1.92
C PHE A 10 8.71 3.66 -2.31
N ILE A 11 9.25 2.91 -1.34
CA ILE A 11 10.01 1.68 -1.63
C ILE A 11 9.16 0.68 -2.43
N GLY A 12 7.84 0.66 -2.20
CA GLY A 12 6.94 -0.18 -2.98
C GLY A 12 6.82 0.21 -4.46
N ALA A 13 7.21 1.42 -4.85
CA ALA A 13 7.24 1.80 -6.27
C ALA A 13 8.25 0.98 -7.08
N ILE A 14 9.30 0.44 -6.43
CA ILE A 14 10.35 -0.35 -7.09
C ILE A 14 9.77 -1.65 -7.66
N PRO A 15 9.20 -2.58 -6.87
CA PRO A 15 8.60 -3.80 -7.42
C PRO A 15 7.43 -3.50 -8.37
N MET A 16 6.60 -2.49 -8.09
CA MET A 16 5.50 -2.14 -9.01
C MET A 16 5.99 -1.70 -10.40
N GLY A 17 7.04 -0.87 -10.46
CA GLY A 17 7.67 -0.48 -11.72
C GLY A 17 8.33 -1.67 -12.42
N PHE A 18 9.01 -2.53 -11.66
CA PHE A 18 9.66 -3.71 -12.21
C PHE A 18 8.68 -4.73 -12.80
N ALA A 19 7.58 -5.03 -12.11
CA ALA A 19 6.47 -5.83 -12.63
C ALA A 19 5.89 -5.28 -13.93
N THR A 20 5.83 -3.94 -14.08
CA THR A 20 5.39 -3.30 -15.33
C THR A 20 6.36 -3.62 -16.48
N ILE A 21 7.67 -3.55 -16.24
CA ILE A 21 8.72 -3.92 -17.21
C ILE A 21 8.59 -5.40 -17.61
N ILE A 22 8.38 -6.29 -16.63
CA ILE A 22 8.18 -7.73 -16.87
C ILE A 22 7.00 -7.96 -17.81
N ASN A 23 5.85 -7.36 -17.50
CA ASN A 23 4.66 -7.49 -18.32
C ASN A 23 4.89 -6.94 -19.74
N SER A 24 5.57 -5.79 -19.87
CA SER A 24 5.91 -5.21 -21.17
C SER A 24 6.80 -6.14 -22.00
N ILE A 25 7.79 -6.80 -21.41
CA ILE A 25 8.64 -7.79 -22.11
C ILE A 25 7.77 -8.93 -22.66
N ILE A 26 6.89 -9.51 -21.84
CA ILE A 26 6.02 -10.61 -22.27
C ILE A 26 5.09 -10.19 -23.41
N PHE A 27 4.53 -8.99 -23.36
CA PHE A 27 3.63 -8.49 -24.41
C PHE A 27 4.36 -8.09 -25.71
N MET A 28 5.56 -7.52 -25.62
CA MET A 28 6.33 -7.08 -26.79
C MET A 28 7.10 -8.20 -27.49
N PHE A 29 7.45 -9.26 -26.76
CA PHE A 29 8.23 -10.40 -27.28
C PHE A 29 7.44 -11.71 -27.11
N PRO A 30 6.54 -12.04 -28.06
CA PRO A 30 5.71 -13.24 -27.98
C PRO A 30 6.52 -14.54 -28.01
N LYS A 31 6.09 -15.55 -27.23
CA LYS A 31 6.80 -16.83 -27.10
C LYS A 31 7.06 -17.56 -28.42
N ASN A 32 6.20 -17.38 -29.41
CA ASN A 32 6.29 -18.04 -30.72
C ASN A 32 7.48 -17.53 -31.55
N THR A 33 7.87 -16.27 -31.36
CA THR A 33 9.01 -15.64 -32.06
C THR A 33 10.23 -15.48 -31.16
N HIS A 34 10.04 -15.41 -29.84
CA HIS A 34 11.09 -15.17 -28.85
C HIS A 34 11.02 -16.21 -27.73
N SER A 35 11.66 -17.36 -27.94
CA SER A 35 11.67 -18.47 -26.97
C SER A 35 12.32 -18.13 -25.62
N TRP A 36 13.16 -17.10 -25.56
CA TRP A 36 13.79 -16.63 -24.33
C TRP A 36 12.83 -15.82 -23.43
N SER A 37 11.77 -15.24 -24.00
CA SER A 37 10.88 -14.30 -23.30
C SER A 37 10.19 -14.91 -22.08
N PRO A 38 9.58 -16.12 -22.15
CA PRO A 38 8.99 -16.77 -20.99
C PRO A 38 9.99 -17.04 -19.86
N THR A 39 11.19 -17.52 -20.19
CA THR A 39 12.24 -17.82 -19.21
C THR A 39 12.72 -16.56 -18.50
N LEU A 40 12.95 -15.48 -19.27
CA LEU A 40 13.33 -14.19 -18.69
C LEU A 40 12.22 -13.63 -17.79
N GLY A 41 10.97 -13.71 -18.25
CA GLY A 41 9.79 -13.31 -17.47
C GLY A 41 9.70 -14.04 -16.14
N LEU A 42 9.94 -15.36 -16.11
CA LEU A 42 9.95 -16.15 -14.88
C LEU A 42 11.07 -15.73 -13.92
N VAL A 43 12.29 -15.53 -14.43
CA VAL A 43 13.43 -15.10 -13.60
C VAL A 43 13.18 -13.72 -13.00
N PHE A 44 12.74 -12.76 -13.83
CA PHE A 44 12.46 -11.41 -13.35
C PHE A 44 11.26 -11.39 -12.41
N TRP A 45 10.21 -12.16 -12.67
CA TRP A 45 9.08 -12.28 -11.75
C TRP A 45 9.50 -12.87 -10.41
N SER A 46 10.42 -13.84 -10.39
CA SER A 46 10.96 -14.39 -9.14
C SER A 46 11.74 -13.33 -8.35
N ILE A 47 12.49 -12.46 -9.02
CA ILE A 47 13.16 -11.30 -8.39
C ILE A 47 12.12 -10.31 -7.86
N ASP A 48 11.06 -10.04 -8.63
CA ASP A 48 9.97 -9.15 -8.23
C ASP A 48 9.26 -9.64 -6.97
N VAL A 49 9.03 -10.96 -6.84
CA VAL A 49 8.49 -11.57 -5.61
C VAL A 49 9.36 -11.26 -4.40
N VAL A 50 10.69 -11.34 -4.51
CA VAL A 50 11.60 -11.01 -3.40
C VAL A 50 11.52 -9.53 -3.03
N LEU A 51 11.53 -8.64 -4.03
CA LEU A 51 11.40 -7.18 -3.81
C LEU A 51 10.05 -6.81 -3.20
N MET A 52 8.99 -7.49 -3.63
CA MET A 52 7.64 -7.34 -3.11
C MET A 52 7.56 -7.80 -1.65
N LEU A 53 8.13 -8.95 -1.30
CA LEU A 53 8.17 -9.42 0.10
C LEU A 53 8.91 -8.43 1.00
N PHE A 54 10.03 -7.88 0.52
CA PHE A 54 10.74 -6.82 1.24
C PHE A 54 9.83 -5.60 1.47
N SER A 55 9.15 -5.12 0.44
CA SER A 55 8.24 -3.98 0.56
C SER A 55 7.05 -4.26 1.49
N CYS A 56 6.36 -5.38 1.30
CA CYS A 56 5.09 -5.69 1.95
C CYS A 56 5.26 -6.15 3.41
N LEU A 57 6.40 -6.76 3.75
CA LEU A 57 6.64 -7.28 5.11
C LEU A 57 7.58 -6.38 5.91
N VAL A 58 8.73 -5.98 5.34
CA VAL A 58 9.77 -5.27 6.10
C VAL A 58 9.36 -3.83 6.39
N VAL A 59 8.77 -3.12 5.41
CA VAL A 59 8.37 -1.71 5.61
C VAL A 59 7.27 -1.56 6.65
N PRO A 60 6.15 -2.33 6.62
CA PRO A 60 5.14 -2.27 7.67
C PRO A 60 5.66 -2.75 9.02
N PHE A 61 6.53 -3.77 9.06
CA PHE A 61 7.13 -4.22 10.32
C PHE A 61 7.98 -3.12 10.96
N TYR A 62 8.89 -2.50 10.20
CA TYR A 62 9.71 -1.39 10.69
C TYR A 62 8.85 -0.22 11.16
N LYS A 63 7.76 0.05 10.44
CA LYS A 63 6.76 1.06 10.81
C LYS A 63 6.09 0.75 12.16
N MET A 64 5.72 -0.51 12.42
CA MET A 64 5.10 -0.92 13.69
C MET A 64 6.07 -0.82 14.87
N VAL A 65 7.35 -1.11 14.66
CA VAL A 65 8.34 -1.17 15.76
C VAL A 65 8.93 0.20 16.09
N ILE A 66 9.12 1.07 15.09
CA ILE A 66 9.99 2.26 15.25
C ILE A 66 9.23 3.58 15.15
N GLN A 67 8.08 3.62 14.48
CA GLN A 67 7.42 4.88 14.15
C GLN A 67 6.13 5.10 14.94
N VAL A 68 6.05 6.26 15.61
CA VAL A 68 4.85 6.73 16.30
C VAL A 68 3.86 7.31 15.28
N HIS A 69 2.66 6.74 15.22
CA HIS A 69 1.62 7.13 14.26
C HIS A 69 0.35 7.59 14.96
N SER A 70 -0.27 8.62 14.40
CA SER A 70 -1.59 9.11 14.78
C SER A 70 -2.52 9.06 13.57
N LEU A 71 -3.83 8.83 13.79
CA LEU A 71 -4.79 8.61 12.70
C LEU A 71 -4.97 9.84 11.78
N ASP A 72 -4.76 11.05 12.30
CA ASP A 72 -4.79 12.30 11.52
C ASP A 72 -3.67 12.36 10.44
N LYS A 73 -2.54 11.69 10.71
CA LYS A 73 -1.38 11.60 9.81
C LYS A 73 -1.42 10.39 8.88
N MET A 74 -2.52 9.63 8.89
CA MET A 74 -2.71 8.51 7.98
C MET A 74 -3.16 9.03 6.59
N TYR A 75 -2.40 8.66 5.56
CA TYR A 75 -2.66 9.01 4.16
C TYR A 75 -2.79 7.76 3.31
N ALA A 76 -3.38 7.90 2.12
CA ALA A 76 -3.51 6.82 1.16
C ALA A 76 -2.16 6.23 0.72
N THR A 77 -1.05 6.96 0.91
CA THR A 77 0.32 6.49 0.65
C THR A 77 0.73 5.28 1.48
N TRP A 78 0.01 4.96 2.56
CA TRP A 78 0.20 3.73 3.32
C TRP A 78 -0.10 2.47 2.51
N LEU A 79 -0.81 2.59 1.39
CA LEU A 79 -1.01 1.51 0.44
C LEU A 79 0.28 1.17 -0.33
N LEU A 80 1.20 2.12 -0.51
CA LEU A 80 2.34 1.95 -1.42
C LEU A 80 3.25 0.77 -1.06
N PRO A 81 3.51 0.43 0.22
CA PRO A 81 4.28 -0.78 0.54
C PRO A 81 3.53 -2.10 0.31
N ILE A 82 2.19 -2.08 0.33
CA ILE A 82 1.33 -3.27 0.28
C ILE A 82 0.90 -3.62 -1.16
N VAL A 83 0.58 -2.60 -1.96
CA VAL A 83 0.16 -2.74 -3.35
C VAL A 83 1.12 -3.57 -4.22
N PRO A 84 2.46 -3.56 -4.02
CA PRO A 84 3.37 -4.49 -4.68
C PRO A 84 2.90 -5.93 -4.70
N ALA A 85 2.35 -6.46 -3.60
CA ALA A 85 1.83 -7.83 -3.56
C ALA A 85 0.73 -8.04 -4.62
N VAL A 86 -0.22 -7.12 -4.70
CA VAL A 86 -1.31 -7.17 -5.68
C VAL A 86 -0.78 -7.09 -7.12
N VAL A 87 0.23 -6.25 -7.35
CA VAL A 87 0.85 -6.06 -8.67
C VAL A 87 1.65 -7.30 -9.10
N THR A 88 2.49 -7.84 -8.22
CA THR A 88 3.28 -9.04 -8.45
C THR A 88 2.39 -10.26 -8.71
N ALA A 89 1.28 -10.41 -7.98
CA ALA A 89 0.31 -11.49 -8.21
C ALA A 89 -0.32 -11.41 -9.61
N ALA A 90 -0.76 -10.21 -10.02
CA ALA A 90 -1.32 -10.00 -11.34
C ALA A 90 -0.28 -10.17 -12.48
N SER A 91 0.96 -9.73 -12.26
CA SER A 91 2.08 -10.00 -13.17
C SER A 91 2.38 -11.50 -13.28
N GLY A 92 2.23 -12.24 -12.18
CA GLY A 92 2.36 -13.69 -12.17
C GLY A 92 1.35 -14.38 -13.10
N ALA A 93 0.12 -13.87 -13.21
CA ALA A 93 -0.84 -14.36 -14.20
C ALA A 93 -0.34 -14.14 -15.65
N VAL A 94 0.20 -12.96 -15.94
CA VAL A 94 0.75 -12.63 -17.27
C VAL A 94 1.91 -13.55 -17.63
N VAL A 95 2.82 -13.78 -16.68
CA VAL A 95 3.98 -14.67 -16.86
C VAL A 95 3.54 -16.13 -16.99
N ALA A 96 2.66 -16.62 -16.12
CA ALA A 96 2.16 -17.99 -16.16
C ALA A 96 1.49 -18.34 -17.50
N ASN A 97 0.80 -17.38 -18.12
CA ASN A 97 0.11 -17.55 -19.41
C ASN A 97 1.06 -17.94 -20.57
N VAL A 98 2.36 -17.64 -20.46
CA VAL A 98 3.36 -17.97 -21.50
C VAL A 98 4.29 -19.11 -21.13
N LEU A 99 4.21 -19.61 -19.90
CA LEU A 99 5.08 -20.67 -19.38
C LEU A 99 4.56 -22.08 -19.74
N PRO A 100 5.45 -23.09 -19.72
CA PRO A 100 5.04 -24.49 -19.73
C PRO A 100 4.19 -24.84 -18.50
N GLU A 101 3.27 -25.81 -18.63
CA GLU A 101 2.27 -26.16 -17.59
C GLU A 101 2.89 -26.33 -16.19
N ASN A 102 3.97 -27.11 -16.07
CA ASN A 102 4.62 -27.35 -14.77
C ASN A 102 5.12 -26.08 -14.08
N GLN A 103 5.65 -25.12 -14.84
CA GLN A 103 6.13 -23.85 -14.28
C GLN A 103 4.97 -22.89 -14.04
N ALA A 104 4.00 -22.84 -14.96
CA ALA A 104 2.80 -22.04 -14.84
C ALA A 104 1.99 -22.41 -13.58
N HIS A 105 1.87 -23.70 -13.27
CA HIS A 105 1.22 -24.21 -12.07
C HIS A 105 1.78 -23.59 -10.78
N VAL A 106 3.11 -23.61 -10.62
CA VAL A 106 3.78 -23.05 -9.45
C VAL A 106 3.55 -21.54 -9.36
N VAL A 107 3.70 -20.83 -10.49
CA VAL A 107 3.49 -19.37 -10.55
C VAL A 107 2.05 -19.00 -10.21
N VAL A 108 1.06 -19.75 -10.72
CA VAL A 108 -0.37 -19.52 -10.43
C VAL A 108 -0.67 -19.71 -8.95
N ILE A 109 -0.22 -20.80 -8.33
CA ILE A 109 -0.43 -21.06 -6.89
C ILE A 109 0.19 -19.94 -6.06
N LEU A 110 1.46 -19.60 -6.32
CA LEU A 110 2.14 -18.52 -5.62
C LEU A 110 1.43 -17.19 -5.81
N SER A 111 0.93 -16.91 -7.02
CA SER A 111 0.21 -15.67 -7.32
C SER A 111 -1.12 -15.58 -6.58
N TYR A 112 -1.87 -16.69 -6.42
CA TYR A 112 -3.06 -16.70 -5.57
C TYR A 112 -2.73 -16.41 -4.09
N ILE A 113 -1.64 -16.98 -3.57
CA ILE A 113 -1.17 -16.71 -2.20
C ILE A 113 -0.80 -15.24 -2.04
N ILE A 114 -0.01 -14.69 -2.98
CA ILE A 114 0.42 -13.29 -2.95
C ILE A 114 -0.78 -12.34 -3.10
N TRP A 115 -1.77 -12.68 -3.94
CA TRP A 115 -3.02 -11.92 -4.05
C TRP A 115 -3.79 -11.92 -2.73
N GLY A 116 -3.89 -13.09 -2.08
CA GLY A 116 -4.51 -13.28 -0.77
C GLY A 116 -3.77 -12.56 0.37
N LEU A 117 -2.49 -12.26 0.20
CA LEU A 117 -1.75 -11.37 1.10
C LEU A 117 -2.09 -9.89 0.81
N GLY A 118 -2.01 -9.47 -0.45
CA GLY A 118 -2.09 -8.06 -0.82
C GLY A 118 -3.48 -7.43 -0.67
N ILE A 119 -4.55 -8.15 -1.07
CA ILE A 119 -5.91 -7.59 -1.10
C ILE A 119 -6.50 -7.37 0.29
N PRO A 120 -6.52 -8.36 1.21
CA PRO A 120 -7.06 -8.14 2.54
C PRO A 120 -6.33 -7.00 3.28
N LEU A 121 -4.99 -6.95 3.22
CA LEU A 121 -4.21 -5.87 3.82
C LEU A 121 -4.56 -4.50 3.21
N SER A 122 -4.73 -4.44 1.89
CA SER A 122 -5.16 -3.21 1.21
C SER A 122 -6.56 -2.78 1.65
N LEU A 123 -7.51 -3.71 1.82
CA LEU A 123 -8.87 -3.41 2.27
C LEU A 123 -8.89 -2.87 3.70
N CYS A 124 -8.06 -3.40 4.61
CA CYS A 124 -7.90 -2.85 5.96
C CYS A 124 -7.44 -1.39 5.91
N ILE A 125 -6.43 -1.09 5.10
CA ILE A 125 -5.90 0.28 4.94
C ILE A 125 -6.96 1.19 4.30
N ILE A 126 -7.67 0.73 3.27
CA ILE A 126 -8.74 1.50 2.62
C ILE A 126 -9.87 1.82 3.62
N GLY A 127 -10.25 0.87 4.48
CA GLY A 127 -11.26 1.08 5.52
C GLY A 127 -10.84 2.15 6.54
N ILE A 128 -9.61 2.08 7.04
CA ILE A 128 -9.05 3.11 7.94
C ILE A 128 -8.97 4.47 7.23
N TYR A 129 -8.57 4.48 5.96
CA TYR A 129 -8.47 5.70 5.16
C TYR A 129 -9.83 6.36 4.95
N TYR A 130 -10.88 5.56 4.68
CA TYR A 130 -12.25 6.06 4.58
C TYR A 130 -12.70 6.73 5.89
N ALA A 131 -12.47 6.09 7.04
CA ALA A 131 -12.76 6.69 8.34
C ALA A 131 -11.98 8.00 8.54
N ARG A 132 -10.69 8.03 8.20
CA ARG A 132 -9.83 9.22 8.31
C ARG A 132 -10.35 10.38 7.47
N VAL A 133 -10.66 10.16 6.19
CA VAL A 133 -11.14 11.24 5.30
C VAL A 133 -12.50 11.78 5.75
N THR A 134 -13.33 10.91 6.32
CA THR A 134 -14.63 11.28 6.89
C THR A 134 -14.49 12.16 8.13
N LEU A 135 -13.54 11.85 9.02
CA LEU A 135 -13.36 12.54 10.30
C LEU A 135 -12.43 13.77 10.23
N HIS A 136 -11.42 13.76 9.35
CA HIS A 136 -10.32 14.74 9.33
C HIS A 136 -10.19 15.53 8.01
N LYS A 137 -11.25 15.56 7.19
CA LYS A 137 -11.32 16.26 5.88
C LYS A 137 -10.33 15.69 4.84
N LEU A 138 -10.35 16.27 3.65
CA LEU A 138 -9.46 15.88 2.55
C LEU A 138 -7.98 16.13 2.88
N PRO A 139 -7.04 15.36 2.28
CA PRO A 139 -5.60 15.60 2.42
C PRO A 139 -5.19 17.01 2.01
N PRO A 140 -4.02 17.49 2.50
CA PRO A 140 -3.48 18.78 2.08
C PRO A 140 -3.20 18.79 0.57
N PRO A 141 -3.18 19.96 -0.08
CA PRO A 141 -3.21 20.06 -1.54
C PRO A 141 -2.04 19.38 -2.25
N GLU A 142 -0.88 19.30 -1.61
CA GLU A 142 0.33 18.65 -2.12
C GLU A 142 0.15 17.13 -2.27
N LEU A 143 -0.72 16.53 -1.45
CA LEU A 143 -1.02 15.10 -1.42
C LEU A 143 -2.41 14.77 -1.98
N LEU A 144 -3.16 15.75 -2.47
CA LEU A 144 -4.55 15.54 -2.91
C LEU A 144 -4.66 14.51 -4.05
N ILE A 145 -3.63 14.43 -4.89
CA ILE A 145 -3.54 13.43 -5.95
C ILE A 145 -3.52 11.99 -5.41
N SER A 146 -2.99 11.78 -4.20
CA SER A 146 -2.91 10.45 -3.58
C SER A 146 -4.28 9.85 -3.24
N VAL A 147 -5.38 10.63 -3.30
CA VAL A 147 -6.75 10.13 -3.08
C VAL A 147 -7.15 9.08 -4.13
N PHE A 148 -6.44 9.01 -5.27
CA PHE A 148 -6.63 7.96 -6.28
C PHE A 148 -5.97 6.62 -5.90
N LEU A 149 -5.06 6.57 -4.94
CA LEU A 149 -4.30 5.34 -4.61
C LEU A 149 -5.17 4.13 -4.23
N PRO A 150 -6.35 4.25 -3.58
CA PRO A 150 -7.26 3.12 -3.36
C PRO A 150 -7.67 2.38 -4.63
N LEU A 151 -7.72 3.05 -5.79
CA LEU A 151 -7.97 2.38 -7.08
C LEU A 151 -6.86 1.41 -7.47
N GLY A 152 -5.64 1.61 -6.97
CA GLY A 152 -4.49 0.75 -7.23
C GLY A 152 -4.78 -0.72 -6.91
N PRO A 153 -4.95 -1.08 -5.63
CA PRO A 153 -5.23 -2.46 -5.25
C PRO A 153 -6.60 -2.96 -5.72
N LEU A 154 -7.62 -2.09 -5.85
CA LEU A 154 -8.95 -2.50 -6.33
C LEU A 154 -8.95 -2.84 -7.82
N GLY A 155 -8.37 -1.98 -8.65
CA GLY A 155 -8.24 -2.18 -10.09
C GLY A 155 -7.25 -3.30 -10.43
N GLN A 156 -6.05 -3.27 -9.83
CA GLN A 156 -5.05 -4.30 -10.06
C GLN A 156 -5.49 -5.65 -9.51
N GLY A 157 -6.14 -5.67 -8.34
CA GLY A 157 -6.66 -6.89 -7.74
C GLY A 157 -7.76 -7.51 -8.58
N SER A 158 -8.65 -6.68 -9.13
CA SER A 158 -9.67 -7.09 -10.09
C SER A 158 -9.06 -7.69 -11.36
N PHE A 159 -8.15 -6.97 -12.01
CA PHE A 159 -7.42 -7.47 -13.18
C PHE A 159 -6.67 -8.78 -12.88
N GLY A 160 -5.97 -8.84 -11.75
CA GLY A 160 -5.15 -9.98 -11.33
C GLY A 160 -5.99 -11.23 -11.09
N ILE A 161 -7.07 -11.14 -10.32
CA ILE A 161 -7.88 -12.32 -9.99
C ILE A 161 -8.63 -12.88 -11.20
N MET A 162 -9.10 -12.02 -12.10
CA MET A 162 -9.70 -12.45 -13.38
C MET A 162 -8.65 -13.14 -14.27
N SER A 163 -7.45 -12.57 -14.35
CA SER A 163 -6.36 -13.13 -15.17
C SER A 163 -5.86 -14.46 -14.60
N LEU A 164 -5.69 -14.56 -13.28
CA LEU A 164 -5.34 -15.81 -12.60
C LEU A 164 -6.40 -16.88 -12.83
N GLY A 165 -7.68 -16.54 -12.70
CA GLY A 165 -8.77 -17.46 -12.97
C GLY A 165 -8.76 -17.98 -14.41
N LYS A 166 -8.48 -17.09 -15.38
CA LYS A 166 -8.37 -17.48 -16.79
C LYS A 166 -7.23 -18.48 -17.00
N VAL A 167 -6.03 -18.16 -16.51
CA VAL A 167 -4.87 -19.05 -16.65
C VAL A 167 -5.10 -20.36 -15.92
N ALA A 168 -5.69 -20.33 -14.72
CA ALA A 168 -6.07 -21.54 -13.97
C ALA A 168 -7.00 -22.45 -14.79
N ASN A 169 -8.01 -21.89 -15.46
CA ASN A 169 -8.91 -22.66 -16.31
C ASN A 169 -8.20 -23.30 -17.51
N GLU A 170 -7.20 -22.62 -18.07
CA GLU A 170 -6.39 -23.17 -19.16
C GLU A 170 -5.47 -24.30 -18.67
N ILE A 171 -4.78 -24.13 -17.53
CA ILE A 171 -3.80 -25.11 -17.04
C ILE A 171 -4.41 -26.30 -16.28
N TYR A 172 -5.65 -26.21 -15.80
CA TYR A 172 -6.36 -27.30 -15.09
C TYR A 172 -7.55 -27.84 -15.88
N GLY A 173 -7.65 -27.49 -17.17
CA GLY A 173 -8.73 -27.96 -18.03
C GLY A 173 -8.62 -29.45 -18.39
N PRO A 174 -9.59 -29.99 -19.15
CA PRO A 174 -9.70 -31.43 -19.48
C PRO A 174 -8.47 -32.04 -20.19
N ASN A 175 -7.67 -31.20 -20.85
CA ASN A 175 -6.49 -31.63 -21.62
C ASN A 175 -5.16 -31.42 -20.86
N SER A 176 -5.21 -31.03 -19.59
CA SER A 176 -4.01 -30.74 -18.80
C SER A 176 -3.25 -32.01 -18.43
N SER A 177 -1.91 -31.92 -18.43
CA SER A 177 -1.06 -32.97 -17.88
C SER A 177 -0.99 -32.95 -16.33
N ILE A 178 -1.50 -31.87 -15.72
CA ILE A 178 -1.48 -31.65 -14.28
C ILE A 178 -2.80 -32.13 -13.69
N SER A 179 -2.73 -33.27 -12.99
CA SER A 179 -3.87 -33.78 -12.22
C SER A 179 -3.89 -33.17 -10.83
N ILE A 180 -4.97 -32.45 -10.52
CA ILE A 180 -5.30 -32.01 -9.17
C ILE A 180 -6.52 -32.79 -8.66
N PRO A 181 -6.64 -33.05 -7.34
CA PRO A 181 -7.76 -33.80 -6.76
C PRO A 181 -9.15 -33.18 -7.00
N THR A 182 -9.19 -31.94 -7.48
CA THR A 182 -10.38 -31.12 -7.70
C THR A 182 -10.56 -30.79 -9.19
N PRO A 183 -11.29 -31.62 -9.96
CA PRO A 183 -11.38 -31.48 -11.42
C PRO A 183 -12.03 -30.17 -11.90
N LEU A 184 -12.84 -29.52 -11.06
CA LEU A 184 -13.52 -28.25 -11.37
C LEU A 184 -12.73 -27.00 -10.94
N PHE A 185 -11.51 -27.15 -10.41
CA PHE A 185 -10.78 -26.01 -9.84
C PHE A 185 -10.49 -24.90 -10.85
N GLY A 186 -10.15 -25.25 -12.10
CA GLY A 186 -9.92 -24.26 -13.16
C GLY A 186 -11.19 -23.45 -13.47
N GLU A 187 -12.31 -24.13 -13.72
CA GLU A 187 -13.60 -23.50 -14.03
C GLU A 187 -14.11 -22.64 -12.87
N ILE A 188 -14.05 -23.17 -11.64
CA ILE A 188 -14.42 -22.44 -10.42
C ILE A 188 -13.49 -21.26 -10.21
N GLY A 189 -12.19 -21.42 -10.44
CA GLY A 189 -11.19 -20.35 -10.34
C GLY A 189 -11.48 -19.21 -11.30
N PHE A 190 -11.88 -19.51 -12.54
CA PHE A 190 -12.30 -18.50 -13.50
C PHE A 190 -13.62 -17.83 -13.09
N ALA A 191 -14.66 -18.59 -12.81
CA ALA A 191 -15.97 -18.04 -12.44
C ALA A 191 -15.89 -17.16 -11.18
N SER A 192 -15.22 -17.65 -10.13
CA SER A 192 -14.99 -16.90 -8.89
C SER A 192 -14.08 -15.69 -9.10
N GLY A 193 -13.07 -15.79 -9.97
CA GLY A 193 -12.19 -14.69 -10.33
C GLY A 193 -12.95 -13.56 -11.05
N VAL A 194 -13.84 -13.90 -11.99
CA VAL A 194 -14.71 -12.92 -12.65
C VAL A 194 -15.65 -12.23 -11.67
N LEU A 195 -16.33 -13.00 -10.81
CA LEU A 195 -17.24 -12.43 -9.82
C LEU A 195 -16.52 -11.52 -8.82
N THR A 196 -15.39 -11.99 -8.26
CA THR A 196 -14.57 -11.22 -7.32
C THR A 196 -14.02 -9.96 -7.99
N GLY A 197 -13.54 -10.09 -9.23
CA GLY A 197 -13.03 -8.97 -10.01
C GLY A 197 -14.11 -7.91 -10.27
N LEU A 198 -15.34 -8.31 -10.58
CA LEU A 198 -16.46 -7.40 -10.78
C LEU A 198 -16.85 -6.66 -9.49
N ILE A 199 -16.88 -7.36 -8.34
CA ILE A 199 -17.16 -6.74 -7.03
C ILE A 199 -16.08 -5.68 -6.70
N MET A 200 -14.81 -6.02 -6.89
CA MET A 200 -13.69 -5.11 -6.66
C MET A 200 -13.71 -3.90 -7.60
N TRP A 201 -14.08 -4.12 -8.88
CA TRP A 201 -14.27 -3.03 -9.84
C TRP A 201 -15.39 -2.09 -9.39
N GLY A 202 -16.54 -2.63 -8.94
CA GLY A 202 -17.64 -1.85 -8.39
C GLY A 202 -17.24 -1.02 -7.17
N PHE A 203 -16.44 -1.58 -6.26
CA PHE A 203 -15.89 -0.80 -5.15
C PHE A 203 -14.87 0.25 -5.60
N GLY A 204 -14.07 -0.05 -6.63
CA GLY A 204 -13.18 0.92 -7.25
C GLY A 204 -13.94 2.10 -7.86
N LEU A 205 -15.12 1.88 -8.45
CA LEU A 205 -15.94 2.95 -9.02
C LEU A 205 -16.28 4.02 -7.99
N PHE A 206 -16.60 3.63 -6.76
CA PHE A 206 -16.81 4.56 -5.65
C PHE A 206 -15.58 5.46 -5.44
N TRP A 207 -14.39 4.86 -5.34
CA TRP A 207 -13.15 5.62 -5.15
C TRP A 207 -12.78 6.48 -6.36
N LEU A 208 -13.07 6.04 -7.58
CA LEU A 208 -12.87 6.84 -8.79
C LEU A 208 -13.70 8.13 -8.74
N ILE A 209 -14.98 8.01 -8.41
CA ILE A 209 -15.89 9.16 -8.28
C ILE A 209 -15.41 10.07 -7.15
N MET A 210 -15.16 9.52 -5.96
CA MET A 210 -14.73 10.31 -4.80
C MET A 210 -13.39 11.03 -5.04
N ALA A 211 -12.41 10.36 -5.64
CA ALA A 211 -11.11 10.94 -5.92
C ALA A 211 -11.21 12.05 -6.98
N THR A 212 -11.99 11.82 -8.04
CA THR A 212 -12.23 12.81 -9.09
C THR A 212 -12.93 14.05 -8.53
N SER A 213 -14.00 13.88 -7.76
CA SER A 213 -14.70 14.97 -7.08
C SER A 213 -13.80 15.74 -6.13
N SER A 214 -12.95 15.04 -5.36
CA SER A 214 -11.99 15.65 -4.42
C SER A 214 -10.97 16.51 -5.14
N VAL A 215 -10.40 16.03 -6.25
CA VAL A 215 -9.43 16.80 -7.05
C VAL A 215 -10.10 17.98 -7.74
N ILE A 216 -11.28 17.82 -8.35
CA ILE A 216 -12.04 18.94 -8.94
C ILE A 216 -12.33 20.02 -7.90
N TYR A 217 -12.76 19.61 -6.69
CA TYR A 217 -12.99 20.55 -5.59
C TYR A 217 -11.70 21.29 -5.21
N GLY A 218 -10.58 20.58 -5.03
CA GLY A 218 -9.29 21.20 -4.70
C GLY A 218 -8.77 22.15 -5.78
N MET A 219 -8.96 21.80 -7.05
CA MET A 219 -8.59 22.65 -8.19
C MET A 219 -9.41 23.94 -8.22
N LYS A 220 -10.73 23.87 -7.99
CA LYS A 220 -11.61 25.05 -7.92
C LYS A 220 -11.22 26.02 -6.80
N GLN A 221 -10.58 25.53 -5.74
CA GLN A 221 -10.10 26.34 -4.63
C GLN A 221 -8.71 26.97 -4.88
N ASN A 222 -8.13 26.80 -6.08
CA ASN A 222 -6.75 27.21 -6.42
C ASN A 222 -5.68 26.63 -5.49
N LYS A 223 -5.97 25.49 -4.85
CA LYS A 223 -5.06 24.88 -3.87
C LYS A 223 -4.10 23.88 -4.52
N VAL A 224 -4.46 23.30 -5.66
CA VAL A 224 -3.67 22.23 -6.29
C VAL A 224 -2.70 22.82 -7.31
N LYS A 225 -1.41 22.73 -7.01
CA LYS A 225 -0.33 23.05 -7.94
C LYS A 225 0.27 21.77 -8.51
N PHE A 226 0.88 21.87 -9.71
CA PHE A 226 1.63 20.76 -10.26
C PHE A 226 2.85 20.45 -9.38
N ASN A 227 3.05 19.16 -9.09
CA ASN A 227 4.22 18.63 -8.43
C ASN A 227 4.49 17.22 -8.96
N MET A 228 5.65 16.63 -8.63
CA MET A 228 6.00 15.27 -9.11
C MET A 228 5.05 14.16 -8.62
N GLY A 229 4.26 14.41 -7.58
CA GLY A 229 3.22 13.50 -7.11
C GLY A 229 2.09 13.26 -8.13
N TRP A 230 1.96 14.10 -9.16
CA TRP A 230 1.01 13.88 -10.27
C TRP A 230 1.26 12.59 -11.05
N TRP A 231 2.51 12.09 -11.08
CA TRP A 231 2.82 10.77 -11.63
C TRP A 231 2.08 9.65 -10.89
N GLY A 232 1.68 9.85 -9.63
CA GLY A 232 0.90 8.89 -8.86
C GLY A 232 -0.51 8.62 -9.40
N LEU A 233 -0.99 9.36 -10.40
CA LEU A 233 -2.28 9.11 -11.07
C LEU A 233 -2.22 7.98 -12.10
N THR A 234 -1.06 7.77 -12.71
CA THR A 234 -0.95 6.89 -13.88
C THR A 234 -1.19 5.44 -13.50
N PHE A 235 -0.62 4.99 -12.38
CA PHE A 235 -0.76 3.61 -11.91
C PHE A 235 -2.21 3.28 -11.53
N PRO A 236 -2.89 3.97 -10.59
CA PRO A 236 -4.24 3.59 -10.16
C PRO A 236 -5.28 3.68 -11.29
N LEU A 237 -5.19 4.69 -12.16
CA LEU A 237 -6.06 4.80 -13.33
C LEU A 237 -5.73 3.75 -14.39
N GLY A 238 -4.45 3.44 -14.59
CA GLY A 238 -3.99 2.40 -15.51
C GLY A 238 -4.56 1.03 -15.15
N VAL A 239 -4.37 0.59 -13.91
CA VAL A 239 -4.83 -0.73 -13.47
C VAL A 239 -6.36 -0.84 -13.43
N TYR A 240 -7.06 0.25 -13.09
CA TYR A 240 -8.51 0.29 -13.17
C TYR A 240 -9.01 0.21 -14.62
N THR A 241 -8.32 0.87 -15.55
CA THR A 241 -8.59 0.78 -16.99
C THR A 241 -8.33 -0.63 -17.52
N SER A 242 -7.23 -1.28 -17.11
CA SER A 242 -6.93 -2.68 -17.45
C SER A 242 -8.03 -3.62 -16.97
N SER A 243 -8.49 -3.49 -15.73
CA SER A 243 -9.63 -4.26 -15.20
C SER A 243 -10.91 -4.03 -16.01
N THR A 244 -11.21 -2.77 -16.35
CA THR A 244 -12.39 -2.40 -17.16
C THR A 244 -12.36 -3.07 -18.54
N ASN A 245 -11.20 -3.04 -19.21
CA ASN A 245 -11.02 -3.70 -20.50
C ASN A 245 -11.13 -5.23 -20.39
N THR A 246 -10.58 -5.84 -19.33
CA THR A 246 -10.71 -7.28 -19.08
C THR A 246 -12.17 -7.68 -18.90
N LEU A 247 -12.96 -6.93 -18.11
CA LEU A 247 -14.40 -7.16 -17.98
C LEU A 247 -15.13 -7.02 -19.32
N GLY A 248 -14.77 -6.03 -20.13
CA GLY A 248 -15.33 -5.84 -21.47
C GLY A 248 -15.07 -7.02 -22.41
N ASN A 249 -13.90 -7.66 -22.29
CA ASN A 249 -13.56 -8.84 -23.07
C ASN A 249 -14.26 -10.11 -22.54
N ILE A 250 -14.33 -10.29 -21.22
CA ILE A 250 -14.94 -11.48 -20.60
C ILE A 250 -16.46 -11.52 -20.81
N PHE A 251 -17.15 -10.39 -20.61
CA PHE A 251 -18.61 -10.30 -20.78
C PHE A 251 -19.05 -9.97 -22.21
N ASP A 252 -18.09 -9.79 -23.13
CA ASP A 252 -18.34 -9.27 -24.49
C ASP A 252 -19.18 -7.98 -24.52
N SER A 253 -19.05 -7.14 -23.49
CA SER A 253 -19.93 -6.00 -23.26
C SER A 253 -19.44 -4.74 -23.95
N THR A 254 -20.22 -4.22 -24.89
CA THR A 254 -19.95 -2.93 -25.57
C THR A 254 -19.82 -1.78 -24.57
N ALA A 255 -20.61 -1.76 -23.50
CA ALA A 255 -20.55 -0.71 -22.49
C ALA A 255 -19.18 -0.66 -21.79
N PHE A 256 -18.66 -1.81 -21.35
CA PHE A 256 -17.33 -1.90 -20.75
C PHE A 256 -16.22 -1.59 -21.75
N LYS A 257 -16.34 -2.02 -23.02
CA LYS A 257 -15.37 -1.69 -24.08
C LYS A 257 -15.30 -0.18 -24.36
N VAL A 258 -16.45 0.50 -24.44
CA VAL A 258 -16.52 1.96 -24.61
C VAL A 258 -15.92 2.66 -23.40
N LEU A 259 -16.30 2.26 -22.18
CA LEU A 259 -15.76 2.84 -20.96
C LEU A 259 -14.25 2.65 -20.84
N GLY A 260 -13.75 1.44 -21.11
CA GLY A 260 -12.32 1.14 -21.11
C GLY A 260 -11.54 1.96 -22.14
N THR A 261 -12.11 2.16 -23.33
CA THR A 261 -11.53 3.05 -24.37
C THR A 261 -11.47 4.49 -23.88
N PHE A 262 -12.56 5.00 -23.31
CA PHE A 262 -12.62 6.35 -22.75
C PHE A 262 -11.56 6.57 -21.65
N LEU A 263 -11.48 5.65 -20.68
CA LEU A 263 -10.49 5.70 -19.60
C LEU A 263 -9.05 5.63 -20.14
N THR A 264 -8.81 4.83 -21.16
CA THR A 264 -7.50 4.74 -21.85
C THR A 264 -7.10 6.08 -22.46
N CYS A 265 -8.02 6.74 -23.17
CA CYS A 265 -7.79 8.07 -23.74
C CYS A 265 -7.51 9.12 -22.65
N CYS A 266 -8.29 9.13 -21.57
CA CYS A 266 -8.07 10.02 -20.43
C CYS A 266 -6.68 9.81 -19.80
N LEU A 267 -6.30 8.55 -19.58
CA LEU A 267 -4.99 8.19 -19.03
C LEU A 267 -3.86 8.65 -19.94
N PHE A 268 -3.98 8.45 -21.26
CA PHE A 268 -2.98 8.88 -22.23
C PHE A 268 -2.81 10.41 -22.25
N CYS A 269 -3.92 11.16 -22.27
CA CYS A 269 -3.88 12.62 -22.19
C CYS A 269 -3.26 13.12 -20.87
N LEU A 270 -3.60 12.47 -19.75
CA LEU A 270 -3.02 12.78 -18.45
C LEU A 270 -1.51 12.52 -18.43
N TRP A 271 -1.09 11.38 -18.98
CA TRP A 271 0.33 11.04 -19.11
C TRP A 271 1.09 12.08 -19.92
N LEU A 272 0.56 12.50 -21.08
CA LEU A 272 1.16 13.56 -21.91
C LEU A 272 1.28 14.89 -21.15
N LEU A 273 0.25 15.27 -20.38
CA LEU A 273 0.26 16.48 -19.57
C LEU A 273 1.39 16.42 -18.52
N VAL A 274 1.41 15.34 -17.73
CA VAL A 274 2.39 15.17 -16.65
C VAL A 274 3.81 15.08 -17.22
N PHE A 275 4.00 14.35 -18.31
CA PHE A 275 5.27 14.26 -19.03
C PHE A 275 5.75 15.64 -19.52
N SER A 276 4.88 16.41 -20.18
CA SER A 276 5.23 17.74 -20.69
C SER A 276 5.62 18.72 -19.57
N LYS A 277 4.89 18.69 -18.45
CA LYS A 277 5.21 19.50 -17.27
C LYS A 277 6.52 19.07 -16.60
N THR A 278 6.77 17.77 -16.53
CA THR A 278 8.02 17.20 -16.01
C THR A 278 9.20 17.63 -16.88
N LEU A 279 9.06 17.55 -18.20
CA LEU A 279 10.08 17.94 -19.15
C LEU A 279 10.39 19.44 -19.05
N LYS A 280 9.36 20.29 -18.94
CA LYS A 280 9.54 21.73 -18.69
C LYS A 280 10.28 22.00 -17.37
N GLY A 281 9.92 21.30 -16.29
CA GLY A 281 10.59 21.42 -14.99
C GLY A 281 12.05 20.95 -15.02
N ALA A 282 12.34 19.89 -15.79
CA ALA A 282 13.68 19.40 -16.00
C ALA A 282 14.56 20.40 -16.78
N PHE A 283 14.01 20.99 -17.86
CA PHE A 283 14.72 22.04 -18.61
C PHE A 283 14.96 23.32 -17.81
N ASN A 284 14.07 23.65 -16.88
CA ASN A 284 14.21 24.80 -15.98
C ASN A 284 15.11 24.51 -14.77
N TYR A 285 15.68 23.31 -14.63
CA TYR A 285 16.46 22.82 -13.48
C TYR A 285 15.72 22.80 -12.12
N GLU A 286 14.46 23.22 -12.07
CA GLU A 286 13.62 23.23 -10.87
C GLU A 286 13.34 21.81 -10.34
N LEU A 287 13.47 20.78 -11.19
CA LEU A 287 13.15 19.39 -10.84
C LEU A 287 14.22 18.68 -10.00
N PHE A 288 15.48 19.10 -10.11
CA PHE A 288 16.62 18.44 -9.46
C PHE A 288 17.07 19.14 -8.17
N VAL A 289 16.38 20.21 -7.78
CA VAL A 289 16.61 20.87 -6.49
C VAL A 289 15.94 20.04 -5.41
N ASP A 290 16.74 19.29 -4.64
CA ASP A 290 16.27 18.58 -3.45
C ASP A 290 16.15 19.57 -2.27
N PRO A 291 14.95 19.96 -1.83
CA PRO A 291 14.78 20.88 -0.71
C PRO A 291 15.30 20.30 0.61
N SER A 292 15.43 18.97 0.71
CA SER A 292 15.96 18.32 1.91
C SER A 292 17.47 18.51 2.06
N LEU A 293 18.22 18.75 0.97
CA LEU A 293 19.65 19.11 1.02
C LEU A 293 19.87 20.60 1.35
N ALA A 294 18.92 21.47 1.02
CA ALA A 294 19.00 22.89 1.35
C ALA A 294 18.97 23.14 2.87
N ASN A 295 18.25 22.30 3.63
CA ASN A 295 18.15 22.42 5.09
C ASN A 295 19.35 21.85 5.85
N VAL A 296 20.19 21.01 5.22
CA VAL A 296 21.41 20.47 5.86
C VAL A 296 22.49 21.53 5.96
N ASN A 297 22.61 22.40 4.96
CA ASN A 297 23.59 23.52 4.98
C ASN A 297 23.21 24.63 5.97
N ALA A 298 21.95 24.73 6.37
CA ALA A 298 21.51 25.69 7.40
C ALA A 298 21.82 25.23 8.84
N GLN A 299 22.21 23.97 9.05
CA GLN A 299 22.60 23.44 10.36
C GLN A 299 24.11 23.47 10.62
N ILE A 300 24.93 23.79 9.61
CA ILE A 300 26.36 24.02 9.77
C ILE A 300 26.56 25.51 10.08
N VAL A 301 26.24 25.91 11.30
CA VAL A 301 26.77 27.16 11.87
C VAL A 301 28.27 26.91 12.11
N PRO A 302 29.19 27.73 11.58
CA PRO A 302 30.60 27.62 11.95
C PRO A 302 30.69 27.86 13.46
N LEU A 303 31.31 26.95 14.20
CA LEU A 303 31.70 27.21 15.58
C LEU A 303 32.52 28.49 15.59
N SER A 304 31.96 29.54 16.21
CA SER A 304 32.66 30.78 16.51
C SER A 304 33.85 30.45 17.40
N GLU A 305 35.04 30.94 17.07
CA GLU A 305 36.31 30.79 17.81
C GLU A 305 36.30 31.46 19.21
N GLY A 306 35.14 31.56 19.87
CA GLY A 306 34.98 32.25 21.16
C GLY A 306 34.98 31.35 22.40
N ASP A 307 34.87 30.03 22.24
CA ASP A 307 34.63 29.11 23.38
C ASP A 307 35.89 28.38 23.89
N LEU A 308 37.08 28.75 23.40
CA LEU A 308 38.35 28.08 23.77
C LEU A 308 39.13 28.74 24.93
N GLU A 309 38.68 29.86 25.49
CA GLU A 309 39.45 30.57 26.53
C GLU A 309 38.94 30.40 27.98
N THR A 310 37.79 29.76 28.23
CA THR A 310 37.27 29.60 29.60
C THR A 310 37.59 28.27 30.29
N GLN A 311 38.25 27.32 29.61
CA GLN A 311 38.56 26.00 30.22
C GLN A 311 39.91 25.91 30.96
N ASN A 312 40.72 26.97 31.02
CA ASN A 312 42.05 26.91 31.64
C ASN A 312 42.15 27.56 33.04
N SER A 313 41.05 27.72 33.79
CA SER A 313 41.12 28.39 35.11
C SER A 313 40.46 27.70 36.30
N GLU A 314 39.94 26.47 36.17
CA GLU A 314 39.29 25.77 37.29
C GLU A 314 39.98 24.49 37.80
N ASP A 315 41.22 24.23 37.37
CA ASP A 315 42.07 23.17 37.96
C ASP A 315 42.93 23.72 39.11
N SER A 316 42.29 24.21 40.17
CA SER A 316 42.94 24.31 41.48
C SER A 316 41.94 24.46 42.63
N ASN A 317 41.96 23.47 43.53
CA ASN A 317 41.37 23.41 44.87
C ASN A 317 39.97 22.78 45.01
N GLU A 318 39.93 21.44 45.03
CA GLU A 318 38.99 20.71 45.88
C GLU A 318 39.76 19.86 46.91
N ASN A 319 39.74 20.32 48.16
CA ASN A 319 39.93 19.49 49.35
C ASN A 319 38.90 19.99 50.37
N GLY A 320 37.79 19.26 50.52
CA GLY A 320 36.74 19.56 51.48
C GLY A 320 36.62 18.46 52.53
N SER A 321 36.64 18.83 53.82
CA SER A 321 35.95 18.06 54.85
C SER A 321 35.53 18.93 56.04
N HIS A 322 34.23 18.87 56.36
CA HIS A 322 33.55 19.22 57.62
C HIS A 322 33.52 20.74 57.95
N ASP A 323 32.44 21.36 58.43
CA ASP A 323 31.31 20.93 59.27
C ASP A 323 30.27 22.09 59.36
N GLN A 324 29.11 21.84 60.00
CA GLN A 324 28.23 22.81 60.72
C GLN A 324 27.13 23.64 60.02
N THR A 325 25.91 23.08 60.12
CA THR A 325 24.71 23.59 60.84
C THR A 325 24.14 25.03 60.66
N VAL A 326 22.84 25.03 60.27
CA VAL A 326 21.68 25.75 60.87
C VAL A 326 21.46 27.26 60.54
N HIS A 327 20.45 27.58 59.73
CA HIS A 327 19.13 28.12 60.16
C HIS A 327 18.19 28.48 58.98
N ASN A 328 16.91 28.07 59.08
CA ASN A 328 15.63 28.72 58.70
C ASN A 328 15.65 30.04 57.86
N ASP A 329 14.71 30.36 56.97
CA ASP A 329 13.28 30.01 56.93
C ASP A 329 12.63 30.42 55.59
N SER A 330 11.64 29.62 55.17
CA SER A 330 10.37 29.99 54.51
C SER A 330 10.33 30.57 53.08
N ARG A 331 9.83 29.76 52.12
CA ARG A 331 8.55 29.93 51.35
C ARG A 331 8.59 29.18 50.01
N ILE A 332 7.83 28.08 49.90
CA ILE A 332 6.71 27.87 48.95
C ILE A 332 6.22 26.42 49.11
N LEU A 333 4.90 26.29 49.16
CA LEU A 333 4.12 25.14 49.59
C LEU A 333 4.01 24.03 48.54
N GLU A 334 3.90 22.82 49.09
CA GLU A 334 3.37 21.56 48.59
C GLU A 334 2.06 21.63 47.79
N ASN A 335 1.79 20.49 47.11
CA ASN A 335 0.52 19.86 46.68
C ASN A 335 0.35 19.75 45.15
N VAL A 336 0.02 18.60 44.54
CA VAL A 336 -0.47 17.28 45.01
C VAL A 336 -0.13 16.25 43.93
N SER A 337 0.37 15.09 44.35
CA SER A 337 0.35 13.82 43.60
C SER A 337 -0.92 13.04 43.94
N GLY A 338 -1.54 12.41 42.94
CA GLY A 338 -2.43 11.27 43.18
C GLY A 338 -3.56 11.14 42.16
N ASN A 339 -3.52 10.11 41.32
CA ASN A 339 -4.67 9.21 41.18
C ASN A 339 -4.31 7.94 40.40
N THR A 340 -4.43 6.83 41.12
CA THR A 340 -4.37 5.44 40.68
C THR A 340 -5.74 4.92 40.21
N PHE A 341 -5.66 3.95 39.31
CA PHE A 341 -6.72 3.08 38.77
C PHE A 341 -7.66 2.43 39.81
N SER A 342 -8.97 2.36 39.52
CA SER A 342 -9.86 1.23 39.86
C SER A 342 -11.24 1.39 39.19
N GLY A 343 -11.83 0.30 38.69
CA GLY A 343 -13.24 0.27 38.27
C GLY A 343 -13.65 -0.89 37.35
N TYR A 344 -13.75 -2.12 37.89
CA TYR A 344 -14.65 -3.17 37.40
C TYR A 344 -15.66 -3.49 38.51
N PRO A 345 -16.93 -3.82 38.23
CA PRO A 345 -17.84 -4.33 39.25
C PRO A 345 -17.99 -5.86 39.17
N GLU A 346 -17.65 -6.54 40.26
CA GLU A 346 -18.18 -7.87 40.64
C GLU A 346 -19.43 -7.68 41.51
N VAL A 347 -20.47 -8.48 41.24
CA VAL A 347 -21.68 -8.59 42.07
C VAL A 347 -21.68 -9.97 42.71
N SER A 348 -21.80 -9.99 44.04
CA SER A 348 -21.72 -11.14 44.93
C SER A 348 -22.98 -12.01 44.96
N ASP A 349 -22.77 -13.33 45.03
CA ASP A 349 -23.75 -14.38 45.35
C ASP A 349 -24.27 -14.30 46.80
N ASN A 350 -25.55 -14.67 47.01
CA ASN A 350 -26.00 -15.28 48.27
C ASN A 350 -27.11 -16.33 48.02
N THR A 351 -26.70 -17.59 48.13
CA THR A 351 -27.42 -18.86 48.39
C THR A 351 -28.95 -18.94 48.46
N SER A 352 -29.55 -19.88 47.72
CA SER A 352 -30.30 -21.03 48.30
C SER A 352 -30.69 -22.12 47.27
N ALA A 353 -30.32 -23.35 47.61
CA ALA A 353 -31.03 -24.63 47.41
C ALA A 353 -31.31 -25.24 46.01
N GLN A 354 -30.79 -26.48 45.88
CA GLN A 354 -31.29 -27.67 45.15
C GLN A 354 -30.82 -27.98 43.71
N ASN A 355 -30.10 -29.09 43.63
CA ASN A 355 -29.63 -29.89 42.47
C ASN A 355 -30.58 -31.11 42.30
N PRO A 356 -30.42 -32.06 41.35
CA PRO A 356 -30.12 -32.04 39.90
C PRO A 356 -31.22 -32.76 39.05
N ALA A 357 -31.24 -32.58 37.71
CA ALA A 357 -31.61 -33.66 36.77
C ALA A 357 -31.27 -33.32 35.29
N LYS A 358 -30.42 -34.16 34.68
CA LYS A 358 -30.38 -34.44 33.21
C LYS A 358 -31.36 -35.60 32.92
N PRO A 359 -31.61 -36.09 31.67
CA PRO A 359 -31.34 -35.61 30.30
C PRO A 359 -32.54 -35.81 29.30
N SER A 360 -32.41 -35.40 28.02
CA SER A 360 -32.91 -36.06 26.76
C SER A 360 -33.22 -35.04 25.64
N ILE A 361 -32.46 -34.97 24.53
CA ILE A 361 -32.73 -35.57 23.20
C ILE A 361 -34.16 -35.34 22.67
N VAL A 362 -34.32 -34.64 21.53
CA VAL A 362 -35.14 -35.03 20.35
C VAL A 362 -34.71 -34.22 19.11
N LEU A 363 -34.42 -34.94 18.02
CA LEU A 363 -34.32 -34.54 16.61
C LEU A 363 -35.71 -34.50 15.96
N ASP A 364 -35.94 -33.56 15.04
CA ASP A 364 -36.84 -33.60 13.85
C ASP A 364 -37.24 -32.15 13.51
N ARG A 365 -37.19 -31.63 12.28
CA ARG A 365 -37.19 -32.17 10.91
C ARG A 365 -36.45 -31.23 9.96
#